data_AF-A0A6S7K7P1-F1
#
_entry.id   AF-A0A6S7K7P1-F1
#
_cell.length_a   1.000
_cell.length_b   1.000
_cell.length_c   1.000
_cell.angle_alpha   90.00
_cell.angle_beta   90.00
_cell.angle_gamma   90.00
#
_symmetry.space_group_name_H-M   'P 1'
#
loop_
_entity.id
_entity.type
_entity.pdbx_description
1 polymer ?
#
loop_
_entity_poly.entity_id
_entity_poly.type
_entity_poly.pdbx_seq_one_letter_code
_entity_poly.pdbx_strand_id
1 'polypeptide(L)'
;DLGKNNLSSLPNLNIRRFKLEGLNLDENNFTVVPTTVLSKMKNLRILYMMDNNIQEINESWIHENLRTLELDRNEIKKFPRLMMPRLNKLSLRDNKIEEIPENALKNTKMLEML
;
A
#
# COMPACT_ATOMS: atom_id res chain seq x y z
N ASP A 1 3.57 14.03 -5.94
CA ASP A 1 2.84 14.22 -4.68
C ASP A 1 1.38 14.42 -5.02
N LEU A 2 0.49 13.66 -4.40
CA LEU A 2 -0.97 13.76 -4.54
C LEU A 2 -1.66 13.74 -3.15
N GLY A 3 -0.91 13.98 -2.07
CA GLY A 3 -1.48 14.03 -0.73
C GLY A 3 -2.43 15.22 -0.53
N LYS A 4 -3.30 15.17 0.48
CA LYS A 4 -4.24 16.25 0.84
C LYS A 4 -5.17 16.65 -0.30
N ASN A 5 -5.74 15.66 -0.96
CA ASN A 5 -6.73 15.86 -2.01
C ASN A 5 -8.03 15.14 -1.64
N ASN A 6 -9.03 15.22 -2.52
CA ASN A 6 -10.29 14.50 -2.36
C ASN A 6 -10.34 13.23 -3.24
N LEU A 7 -9.19 12.60 -3.50
CA LEU A 7 -9.13 11.44 -4.38
C LEU A 7 -9.73 10.22 -3.70
N SER A 8 -10.61 9.52 -4.40
CA SER A 8 -11.13 8.20 -4.02
C SER A 8 -10.68 7.10 -4.98
N SER A 9 -10.03 7.47 -6.09
CA SER A 9 -9.49 6.56 -7.09
C SER A 9 -8.30 7.21 -7.80
N LEU A 10 -7.47 6.38 -8.43
CA LEU A 10 -6.45 6.84 -9.37
C LEU A 10 -6.92 6.56 -10.80
N PRO A 11 -6.75 7.52 -11.73
CA PRO A 11 -7.14 7.31 -13.10
C PRO A 11 -6.26 6.21 -13.74
N ASN A 12 -6.86 5.38 -14.59
CA ASN A 12 -6.16 4.36 -15.37
C ASN A 12 -5.41 5.01 -16.55
N LEU A 13 -4.43 5.85 -16.25
CA LEU A 13 -3.60 6.52 -17.23
C LEU A 13 -2.52 5.57 -17.77
N ASN A 14 -1.78 6.00 -18.80
CA ASN A 14 -0.59 5.29 -19.29
C ASN A 14 0.61 5.48 -18.34
N ILE A 15 0.40 5.13 -17.07
CA ILE A 15 1.33 5.30 -15.95
C ILE A 15 2.63 4.52 -16.09
N ARG A 16 2.69 3.53 -16.98
CA ARG A 16 3.92 2.80 -17.32
C ARG A 16 5.03 3.72 -17.84
N ARG A 17 4.69 4.88 -18.43
CA ARG A 17 5.69 5.83 -18.94
C ARG A 17 6.36 6.63 -17.81
N PHE A 18 5.69 6.76 -16.67
CA PHE A 18 6.25 7.51 -15.55
C PHE A 18 7.19 6.61 -14.76
N LYS A 19 8.44 7.07 -14.61
CA LYS A 19 9.45 6.42 -13.77
C LYS A 19 9.33 6.90 -12.32
N LEU A 20 8.10 6.90 -11.79
CA LEU A 20 7.85 7.30 -10.41
C LEU A 20 8.42 6.24 -9.46
N GLU A 21 9.30 6.68 -8.57
CA GLU A 21 9.83 5.84 -7.50
C GLU A 21 9.09 6.02 -6.17
N GLY A 22 8.48 7.19 -5.96
CA GLY A 22 7.68 7.50 -4.78
C GLY A 22 6.32 8.08 -5.16
N LEU A 23 5.29 7.66 -4.44
CA LEU A 23 3.93 8.18 -4.58
C LEU A 23 3.36 8.45 -3.19
N ASN A 24 2.99 9.71 -2.95
CA ASN A 24 2.26 10.13 -1.77
C ASN A 24 0.77 10.28 -2.11
N LEU A 25 -0.11 9.56 -1.42
CA LEU A 25 -1.57 9.62 -1.46
C LEU A 25 -2.17 9.86 -0.08
N ASP A 26 -1.38 10.35 0.88
CA ASP A 26 -1.82 10.63 2.24
C ASP A 26 -3.00 11.62 2.25
N GLU A 27 -3.84 11.56 3.29
CA GLU A 27 -4.93 12.52 3.50
C GLU A 27 -5.84 12.63 2.26
N ASN A 28 -6.45 11.50 1.87
CA ASN A 28 -7.39 11.38 0.77
C ASN A 28 -8.61 10.55 1.20
N ASN A 29 -9.47 10.18 0.24
CA ASN A 29 -10.72 9.46 0.49
C ASN A 29 -10.70 8.03 -0.08
N PHE A 30 -9.53 7.38 -0.14
CA PHE A 30 -9.45 5.99 -0.62
C PHE A 30 -10.08 5.04 0.41
N THR A 31 -10.98 4.17 -0.06
CA THR A 31 -11.58 3.09 0.76
C THR A 31 -10.93 1.73 0.53
N VAL A 32 -10.13 1.63 -0.55
CA VAL A 32 -9.36 0.46 -0.93
C VAL A 32 -8.06 0.93 -1.58
N VAL A 33 -6.98 0.16 -1.42
CA VAL A 33 -5.73 0.41 -2.15
C VAL A 33 -5.99 0.23 -3.66
N PRO A 34 -5.62 1.18 -4.54
CA PRO A 34 -5.88 1.09 -5.99
C PRO A 34 -4.89 0.15 -6.70
N THR A 35 -4.90 -1.13 -6.33
CA THR A 35 -3.91 -2.16 -6.71
C THR A 35 -3.79 -2.37 -8.21
N THR A 36 -4.88 -2.25 -8.98
CA THR A 36 -4.87 -2.38 -10.46
C THR A 36 -3.98 -1.34 -11.13
N VAL A 37 -4.00 -0.11 -10.62
CA VAL A 37 -3.22 1.01 -11.13
C VAL A 37 -1.78 0.89 -10.62
N LEU A 38 -1.59 0.67 -9.31
CA LEU A 38 -0.29 0.57 -8.68
C LEU A 38 0.56 -0.59 -9.24
N SER A 39 -0.04 -1.74 -9.58
CA SER A 39 0.66 -2.89 -10.18
C SER A 39 1.35 -2.58 -11.51
N LYS A 40 0.95 -1.50 -12.19
CA LYS A 40 1.55 -1.03 -13.45
C LYS A 40 2.73 -0.09 -13.23
N MET A 41 2.92 0.46 -12.03
CA MET A 41 3.99 1.40 -11.69
C MET A 41 5.27 0.65 -11.33
N LYS A 42 5.90 0.00 -12.32
CA LYS A 42 7.02 -0.94 -12.10
C LYS A 42 8.26 -0.34 -11.41
N ASN A 43 8.41 0.99 -11.43
CA ASN A 43 9.53 1.66 -10.76
C ASN A 43 9.21 2.11 -9.32
N LEU A 44 7.95 1.97 -8.88
CA LEU A 44 7.51 2.43 -7.57
C LEU A 44 8.19 1.62 -6.46
N ARG A 45 8.78 2.34 -5.51
CA ARG A 45 9.51 1.82 -4.34
C ARG A 45 8.86 2.26 -3.04
N ILE A 46 8.27 3.44 -3.01
CA ILE A 46 7.68 4.04 -1.82
C ILE A 46 6.23 4.42 -2.11
N LEU A 47 5.32 3.97 -1.25
CA LEU A 47 3.92 4.34 -1.27
C LEU A 47 3.46 4.76 0.11
N TYR A 48 2.95 5.99 0.21
CA TYR A 48 2.31 6.54 1.39
C TYR A 48 0.80 6.68 1.13
N MET A 49 -0.02 6.13 2.01
CA MET A 49 -1.48 6.16 1.97
C MET A 49 -2.07 6.36 3.38
N MET A 50 -1.39 7.13 4.22
CA MET A 50 -1.83 7.45 5.59
C MET A 50 -3.09 8.31 5.57
N ASP A 51 -3.85 8.30 6.66
CA ASP A 51 -5.03 9.17 6.82
C ASP A 51 -6.02 9.05 5.65
N ASN A 52 -6.40 7.81 5.35
CA ASN A 52 -7.42 7.47 4.38
C ASN A 52 -8.52 6.63 5.07
N ASN A 53 -9.48 6.11 4.30
CA ASN A 53 -10.57 5.29 4.82
C ASN A 53 -10.43 3.81 4.38
N ILE A 54 -9.20 3.32 4.20
CA ILE A 54 -8.94 2.02 3.60
C ILE A 54 -9.38 0.92 4.56
N GLN A 55 -10.29 0.07 4.12
CA GLN A 55 -10.80 -1.05 4.94
C GLN A 55 -10.12 -2.38 4.62
N GLU A 56 -9.58 -2.49 3.41
CA GLU A 56 -8.92 -3.70 2.94
C GLU A 56 -7.86 -3.40 1.88
N ILE A 57 -6.91 -4.33 1.80
CA ILE A 57 -5.97 -4.43 0.68
C ILE A 57 -6.36 -5.69 -0.09
N ASN A 58 -6.48 -5.59 -1.40
CA ASN A 58 -6.77 -6.76 -2.23
C ASN A 58 -5.69 -7.84 -2.03
N GLU A 59 -6.11 -9.04 -1.62
CA GLU A 59 -5.21 -10.17 -1.30
C GLU A 59 -4.35 -10.63 -2.48
N SER A 60 -4.74 -10.28 -3.72
CA SER A 60 -3.98 -10.59 -4.94
C SER A 60 -3.04 -9.45 -5.36
N TRP A 61 -2.79 -8.47 -4.50
CA TRP A 61 -1.87 -7.39 -4.85
C TRP A 61 -0.42 -7.84 -4.83
N ILE A 62 0.17 -7.87 -6.02
CA ILE A 62 1.57 -8.19 -6.24
C ILE A 62 2.30 -6.91 -6.67
N HIS A 63 3.37 -6.55 -5.97
CA HIS A 63 4.25 -5.46 -6.38
C HIS A 63 5.72 -5.84 -6.18
N GLU A 64 6.42 -6.08 -7.30
CA GLU A 64 7.77 -6.66 -7.31
C GLU A 64 8.86 -5.73 -6.74
N ASN A 65 8.65 -4.41 -6.82
CA ASN A 65 9.68 -3.41 -6.50
C ASN A 65 9.37 -2.54 -5.29
N LEU A 66 8.22 -2.72 -4.64
CA LEU A 66 7.85 -1.89 -3.50
C LEU A 66 8.74 -2.24 -2.31
N ARG A 67 9.26 -1.21 -1.64
CA ARG A 67 10.16 -1.31 -0.48
C ARG A 67 9.53 -0.76 0.77
N THR A 68 8.71 0.29 0.64
CA THR A 68 8.02 0.94 1.75
C THR A 68 6.53 1.08 1.42
N LEU A 69 5.69 0.61 2.34
CA LEU A 69 4.24 0.78 2.33
C LEU A 69 3.79 1.30 3.70
N GLU A 70 3.25 2.51 3.74
CA GLU A 70 2.66 3.07 4.96
C GLU A 70 1.17 3.27 4.77
N LEU A 71 0.40 2.64 5.65
CA LEU A 71 -1.07 2.60 5.66
C LEU A 71 -1.61 2.99 7.04
N ASP A 72 -0.83 3.78 7.79
CA ASP A 72 -1.21 4.22 9.13
C ASP A 72 -2.52 5.02 9.10
N ARG A 73 -3.28 5.00 10.21
CA ARG A 73 -4.53 5.76 10.35
C ARG A 73 -5.50 5.49 9.20
N ASN A 74 -5.85 4.22 9.04
CA ASN A 74 -6.86 3.71 8.14
C ASN A 74 -7.83 2.79 8.93
N GLU A 75 -8.71 2.06 8.24
CA GLU A 75 -9.73 1.21 8.84
C GLU A 75 -9.52 -0.28 8.52
N ILE A 76 -8.27 -0.70 8.29
CA ILE A 76 -7.93 -2.07 7.87
C ILE A 76 -8.22 -3.05 9.01
N LYS A 77 -9.10 -4.03 8.75
CA LYS A 77 -9.54 -5.01 9.77
C LYS A 77 -8.74 -6.30 9.78
N LYS A 78 -8.15 -6.65 8.63
CA LYS A 78 -7.44 -7.93 8.44
C LYS A 78 -6.02 -7.65 8.00
N PHE A 79 -5.07 -8.40 8.57
CA PHE A 79 -3.69 -8.33 8.09
C PHE A 79 -3.63 -8.77 6.61
N PRO A 80 -3.02 -7.96 5.73
CA PRO A 80 -3.02 -8.24 4.30
C PRO A 80 -2.04 -9.37 3.94
N ARG A 81 -2.43 -10.24 3.00
CA ARG A 81 -1.51 -11.21 2.40
C ARG A 81 -0.68 -10.53 1.32
N LEU A 82 0.48 -9.97 1.71
CA LEU A 82 1.32 -9.22 0.78
C LEU A 82 2.26 -10.14 -0.02
N MET A 83 2.20 -10.03 -1.35
CA MET A 83 3.13 -10.68 -2.27
C MET A 83 4.16 -9.67 -2.79
N MET A 84 5.00 -9.17 -1.89
CA MET A 84 5.97 -8.10 -2.15
C MET A 84 7.38 -8.53 -1.71
N PRO A 85 8.13 -9.25 -2.56
CA PRO A 85 9.40 -9.90 -2.16
C PRO A 85 10.52 -8.92 -1.79
N ARG A 86 10.37 -7.63 -2.09
CA ARG A 86 11.34 -6.56 -1.81
C ARG A 86 10.86 -5.58 -0.74
N LEU A 87 9.73 -5.86 -0.09
CA LEU A 87 9.18 -4.99 0.95
C LEU A 87 10.05 -5.07 2.20
N ASN A 88 10.54 -3.91 2.63
CA ASN A 88 11.41 -3.77 3.79
C ASN A 88 10.71 -3.05 4.95
N LYS A 89 9.71 -2.22 4.66
CA LYS A 89 8.93 -1.48 5.67
C LYS A 89 7.44 -1.60 5.37
N LEU A 90 6.68 -2.05 6.36
CA LEU A 90 5.23 -2.03 6.38
C LEU A 90 4.77 -1.37 7.68
N SER A 91 4.04 -0.28 7.57
CA SER A 91 3.41 0.38 8.71
C SER A 91 1.89 0.27 8.58
N LEU A 92 1.25 -0.27 9.62
CA LEU A 92 -0.20 -0.47 9.71
C LEU A 92 -0.74 0.11 11.03
N ARG A 93 -0.07 1.13 11.58
CA ARG A 93 -0.44 1.73 12.87
C ARG A 93 -1.83 2.32 12.81
N ASP A 94 -2.49 2.38 13.97
CA ASP A 94 -3.80 3.01 14.09
C ASP A 94 -4.84 2.49 13.08
N ASN A 95 -4.78 1.19 12.77
CA ASN A 95 -5.81 0.46 12.03
C ASN A 95 -6.69 -0.37 12.98
N LYS A 96 -7.54 -1.24 12.44
CA LYS A 96 -8.46 -2.11 13.18
C LYS A 96 -8.09 -3.59 13.08
N ILE A 97 -6.81 -3.90 12.90
CA ILE A 97 -6.35 -5.29 12.72
C ILE A 97 -6.48 -6.04 14.04
N GLU A 98 -7.34 -7.06 14.06
CA GLU A 98 -7.59 -7.87 15.26
C GLU A 98 -6.58 -9.02 15.41
N GLU A 99 -6.10 -9.56 14.28
CA GLU A 99 -5.21 -10.72 14.25
C GLU A 99 -4.15 -10.57 13.16
N ILE A 100 -2.91 -10.96 13.49
CA ILE A 100 -1.81 -11.13 12.55
C ILE A 100 -1.56 -12.64 12.39
N PRO A 101 -1.83 -13.23 11.22
CA PRO A 101 -1.61 -14.66 10.99
C PRO A 101 -0.15 -15.05 11.20
N GLU A 102 0.12 -16.24 11.74
CA GLU A 102 1.48 -16.75 12.01
C GLU A 102 2.41 -16.70 10.78
N ASN A 103 1.84 -16.85 9.58
CA ASN A 103 2.58 -16.84 8.31
C ASN A 103 2.52 -15.51 7.55
N ALA A 104 2.03 -14.44 8.19
CA ALA A 104 1.87 -13.10 7.60
C ALA A 104 3.12 -12.59 6.88
N LEU A 105 4.31 -12.89 7.42
CA LEU A 105 5.59 -12.34 6.98
C LEU A 105 6.52 -13.35 6.31
N LYS A 106 6.06 -14.58 6.08
CA LYS A 106 6.91 -15.68 5.58
C LYS A 106 7.58 -15.36 4.24
N ASN A 107 6.98 -14.47 3.44
CA ASN A 107 7.46 -14.08 2.12
C ASN A 107 8.20 -12.74 2.10
N THR A 108 8.39 -12.09 3.24
CA THR A 108 9.08 -10.79 3.35
C THR A 108 10.37 -10.97 4.14
N LYS A 109 11.51 -11.06 3.43
CA LYS A 109 12.80 -11.45 4.03
C LYS A 109 13.44 -10.39 4.94
N MET A 110 12.96 -9.15 4.95
CA MET A 110 13.56 -8.02 5.69
C MET A 110 12.51 -6.98 6.14
N LEU A 111 11.35 -7.43 6.64
CA LEU A 111 10.27 -6.51 6.99
C LEU A 111 10.41 -5.95 8.42
N GLU A 112 10.61 -4.65 8.53
CA GLU A 112 10.33 -3.89 9.75
C GLU A 112 8.82 -3.60 9.80
N MET A 113 8.17 -4.08 10.87
CA MET A 113 6.78 -3.75 11.18
C MET A 113 6.74 -2.69 12.26
N LEU A 114 5.95 -1.65 12.00
CA LEU A 114 5.75 -0.52 12.90
C LEU A 114 4.29 -0.38 13.27
#